data_AF-A0A521TWI8-F1
#
_entry.id   AF-A0A521TWI8-F1
#
_cell.length_a   1.000
_cell.length_b   1.000
_cell.length_c   1.000
_cell.angle_alpha   90.00
_cell.angle_beta   90.00
_cell.angle_gamma   90.00
#
_symmetry.space_group_name_H-M   'P 1'
#
loop_
_entity.id
_entity.type
_entity.pdbx_description
1 polymer ?
#
loop_
_entity_poly.entity_id
_entity_poly.type
_entity_poly.pdbx_seq_one_letter_code
_entity_poly.pdbx_strand_id
1 'polypeptide(L)'
;MTETAHRSILESFAAAPDQVIWLRALVDNVPLGDARVPRDADRLNHLIAMVVQANDRHLSERLGHAAGVLLRTFAISAIAGMAAQDDLARLGSVLKVFEAVPAEPETSRLLYALLQCELFGVDSVTMQDRRRKALIALAISPAPGLSVEEVLGMFRRELRDSRFALAAFGGMCRLSLVEAIKRLHEVLETFAGHEAARRLALMTLIRRIADRADLALCMRDVLEKHGLIDVAIRSMEANGVPESAPKVWDILTGNQIRSRPKSAKRRSPDHAPAQRIADSSPRAKAYQVTEPLMKAA
;
A
#
# COMPACT_ATOMS: atom_id res chain seq x y z
N MET A 1 -32.17 28.89 -29.06
CA MET A 1 -31.27 27.72 -29.06
C MET A 1 -30.39 27.87 -27.83
N THR A 2 -30.64 27.09 -26.79
CA THR A 2 -29.86 27.12 -25.55
C THR A 2 -28.54 26.41 -25.80
N GLU A 3 -27.41 27.13 -25.73
CA GLU A 3 -26.09 26.53 -25.60
C GLU A 3 -26.09 25.66 -24.35
N THR A 4 -26.00 24.34 -24.53
CA THR A 4 -25.81 23.41 -23.42
C THR A 4 -24.44 23.69 -22.82
N ALA A 5 -24.41 24.34 -21.65
CA ALA A 5 -23.17 24.64 -20.95
C ALA A 5 -22.47 23.31 -20.62
N HIS A 6 -21.42 23.02 -21.37
CA HIS A 6 -20.66 21.79 -21.20
C HIS A 6 -19.92 21.80 -19.87
N ARG A 7 -20.13 20.76 -19.07
CA ARG A 7 -19.50 20.60 -17.75
C ARG A 7 -18.22 19.78 -17.86
N SER A 8 -17.24 20.04 -17.00
CA SER A 8 -16.09 19.13 -16.88
C SER A 8 -16.56 17.74 -16.44
N ILE A 9 -15.77 16.69 -16.71
CA ILE A 9 -16.11 15.33 -16.24
C ILE A 9 -16.32 15.27 -14.72
N LEU A 10 -15.56 16.06 -13.96
CA LEU A 10 -15.68 16.13 -12.51
C LEU A 10 -16.98 16.79 -12.08
N GLU A 11 -17.36 17.92 -12.69
CA GLU A 11 -18.63 18.61 -12.43
C GLU A 11 -19.83 17.76 -12.83
N SER A 12 -19.72 17.03 -13.95
CA SER A 12 -20.76 16.10 -14.40
C SER A 12 -20.95 14.97 -13.38
N PHE A 13 -19.86 14.35 -12.92
CA PHE A 13 -19.91 13.35 -11.85
C PHE A 13 -20.47 13.92 -10.54
N ALA A 14 -20.00 15.11 -10.13
CA ALA A 14 -20.40 15.77 -8.89
C ALA A 14 -21.89 16.11 -8.89
N ALA A 15 -22.44 16.52 -10.04
CA ALA A 15 -23.85 16.90 -10.19
C ALA A 15 -24.78 15.74 -10.58
N ALA A 16 -24.25 14.54 -10.85
CA ALA A 16 -25.08 13.39 -11.21
C ALA A 16 -26.04 13.04 -10.06
N PRO A 17 -27.35 12.83 -10.33
CA PRO A 17 -28.31 12.42 -9.30
C PRO A 17 -27.97 11.06 -8.68
N ASP A 18 -27.42 10.16 -9.49
CA ASP A 18 -26.93 8.85 -9.08
C ASP A 18 -25.53 8.61 -9.66
N GLN A 19 -24.53 8.59 -8.79
CA GLN A 19 -23.12 8.42 -9.18
C GLN A 19 -22.79 6.98 -9.57
N VAL A 20 -23.55 5.99 -9.09
CA VAL A 20 -23.39 4.59 -9.46
C VAL A 20 -23.78 4.41 -10.92
N ILE A 21 -24.95 4.91 -11.32
CA ILE A 21 -25.43 4.85 -12.70
C ILE A 21 -24.48 5.61 -13.63
N TRP A 22 -24.07 6.81 -13.22
CA TRP A 22 -23.14 7.62 -14.00
C TRP A 22 -21.78 6.91 -14.19
N LEU A 23 -21.22 6.34 -13.11
CA LEU A 23 -19.94 5.61 -13.20
C LEU A 23 -20.07 4.33 -14.02
N ARG A 24 -21.20 3.63 -13.93
CA ARG A 24 -21.49 2.46 -14.77
C ARG A 24 -21.48 2.85 -16.24
N ALA A 25 -22.18 3.91 -16.63
CA ALA A 25 -22.17 4.42 -18.00
C ALA A 25 -20.74 4.74 -18.49
N LEU A 26 -19.92 5.35 -17.62
CA LEU A 26 -18.52 5.62 -17.94
C LEU A 26 -17.72 4.33 -18.18
N VAL A 27 -17.88 3.33 -17.30
CA VAL A 27 -17.20 2.02 -17.40
C VAL A 27 -17.67 1.23 -18.63
N ASP A 28 -18.95 1.36 -18.99
CA ASP A 28 -19.55 0.75 -20.18
C ASP A 28 -19.26 1.52 -21.48
N ASN A 29 -18.45 2.59 -21.42
CA ASN A 29 -18.17 3.50 -22.53
C ASN A 29 -19.42 4.14 -23.18
N VAL A 30 -20.52 4.24 -22.42
CA VAL A 30 -21.74 4.92 -22.84
C VAL A 30 -21.52 6.44 -22.82
N PRO A 31 -22.07 7.21 -23.78
CA PRO A 31 -21.98 8.67 -23.77
C PRO A 31 -22.52 9.28 -22.47
N LEU A 32 -21.74 10.16 -21.84
CA LEU A 32 -22.05 10.82 -20.56
C LEU A 32 -22.76 12.18 -20.73
N GLY A 33 -23.50 12.34 -21.83
CA GLY A 33 -24.12 13.61 -22.21
C GLY A 33 -23.08 14.73 -22.36
N ASP A 34 -23.20 15.77 -21.55
CA ASP A 34 -22.45 17.03 -21.66
C ASP A 34 -21.05 17.00 -21.01
N ALA A 35 -20.61 15.85 -20.47
CA ALA A 35 -19.32 15.71 -19.81
C ALA A 35 -18.14 15.87 -20.80
N ARG A 36 -17.32 16.90 -20.60
CA ARG A 36 -16.09 17.11 -21.39
C ARG A 36 -14.92 16.31 -20.84
N VAL A 37 -14.25 15.60 -21.76
CA VAL A 37 -12.96 14.93 -21.57
C VAL A 37 -12.06 15.34 -22.74
N PRO A 38 -10.76 15.59 -22.52
CA PRO A 38 -9.81 15.79 -23.61
C PRO A 38 -9.88 14.64 -24.63
N ARG A 39 -9.82 14.94 -25.93
CA ARG A 39 -10.06 13.95 -27.00
C ARG A 39 -9.18 12.70 -26.91
N ASP A 40 -7.95 12.87 -26.44
CA ASP A 40 -6.96 11.79 -26.36
C ASP A 40 -6.85 11.16 -24.96
N ALA A 41 -7.69 11.59 -24.01
CA ALA A 41 -7.65 11.10 -22.64
C ALA A 41 -8.61 9.93 -22.43
N ASP A 42 -8.12 8.87 -21.79
CA ASP A 42 -8.96 7.82 -21.22
C ASP A 42 -9.87 8.44 -20.15
N ARG A 43 -11.18 8.36 -20.37
CA ARG A 43 -12.18 9.09 -19.57
C ARG A 43 -12.13 8.72 -18.10
N LEU A 44 -11.91 7.44 -17.79
CA LEU A 44 -11.80 6.97 -16.41
C LEU A 44 -10.53 7.49 -15.73
N ASN A 45 -9.37 7.41 -16.39
CA ASN A 45 -8.13 8.00 -15.84
C ASN A 45 -8.26 9.50 -15.64
N HIS A 46 -8.92 10.19 -16.56
CA HIS A 46 -9.12 11.62 -16.44
C HIS A 46 -9.99 11.95 -15.22
N LEU A 47 -11.10 11.24 -15.01
CA LEU A 47 -11.90 11.40 -13.80
C LEU A 47 -11.08 11.14 -12.52
N ILE A 48 -10.37 10.02 -12.45
CA ILE A 48 -9.55 9.66 -11.28
C ILE A 48 -8.51 10.76 -11.00
N ALA A 49 -7.80 11.23 -12.03
CA ALA A 49 -6.82 12.30 -11.91
C ALA A 49 -7.46 13.59 -11.38
N MET A 50 -8.62 13.99 -11.92
CA MET A 50 -9.34 15.17 -11.47
C MET A 50 -9.82 15.06 -10.03
N VAL A 51 -10.32 13.90 -9.59
CA VAL A 51 -10.73 13.67 -8.19
C VAL A 51 -9.53 13.74 -7.25
N VAL A 52 -8.40 13.11 -7.60
CA VAL A 52 -7.18 13.18 -6.79
C VAL A 52 -6.63 14.61 -6.71
N GLN A 53 -6.62 15.34 -7.83
CA GLN A 53 -6.16 16.73 -7.88
C GLN A 53 -7.05 17.69 -7.10
N ALA A 54 -8.37 17.48 -7.12
CA ALA A 54 -9.30 18.29 -6.34
C ALA A 54 -9.05 18.17 -4.83
N ASN A 55 -8.46 17.06 -4.38
CA ASN A 55 -8.20 16.76 -2.97
C ASN A 55 -9.46 16.93 -2.09
N ASP A 56 -10.63 16.68 -2.67
CA ASP A 56 -11.92 16.75 -2.01
C ASP A 56 -12.28 15.36 -1.48
N ARG A 57 -12.37 15.28 -0.15
CA ARG A 57 -12.71 14.06 0.56
C ARG A 57 -14.09 13.53 0.20
N HIS A 58 -15.10 14.40 0.08
CA HIS A 58 -16.48 14.00 -0.20
C HIS A 58 -16.62 13.47 -1.63
N LEU A 59 -15.93 14.09 -2.60
CA LEU A 59 -15.89 13.58 -3.98
C LEU A 59 -15.18 12.23 -4.06
N SER A 60 -14.08 12.07 -3.32
CA SER A 60 -13.35 10.80 -3.23
C SER A 60 -14.22 9.70 -2.60
N GLU A 61 -14.90 9.98 -1.49
CA GLU A 61 -15.82 9.04 -0.83
C GLU A 61 -16.98 8.64 -1.74
N ARG A 62 -17.59 9.60 -2.46
CA ARG A 62 -18.65 9.31 -3.45
C ARG A 62 -18.17 8.43 -4.59
N LEU A 63 -16.98 8.68 -5.14
CA LEU A 63 -16.40 7.86 -6.20
C LEU A 63 -16.07 6.46 -5.68
N GLY A 64 -15.48 6.35 -4.48
CA GLY A 64 -15.20 5.08 -3.81
C GLY A 64 -16.46 4.28 -3.54
N HIS A 65 -17.53 4.91 -3.05
CA HIS A 65 -18.84 4.30 -2.83
C HIS A 65 -19.43 3.76 -4.14
N ALA A 66 -19.49 4.60 -5.19
CA ALA A 66 -20.03 4.21 -6.48
C ALA A 66 -19.27 3.03 -7.10
N ALA A 67 -17.94 3.08 -7.04
CA ALA A 67 -17.09 1.98 -7.47
C ALA A 67 -17.30 0.73 -6.62
N GLY A 68 -17.58 0.86 -5.31
CA GLY A 68 -17.83 -0.26 -4.41
C GLY A 68 -19.13 -0.99 -4.72
N VAL A 69 -20.19 -0.25 -5.07
CA VAL A 69 -21.47 -0.82 -5.54
C VAL A 69 -21.27 -1.59 -6.85
N LEU A 70 -20.51 -1.03 -7.79
CA LEU A 70 -20.19 -1.72 -9.05
C LEU A 70 -19.29 -2.94 -8.84
N LEU A 71 -18.30 -2.85 -7.94
CA LEU A 71 -17.45 -3.97 -7.59
C LEU A 71 -18.29 -5.14 -7.09
N ARG A 72 -19.22 -4.91 -6.14
CA ARG A 72 -20.14 -5.95 -5.66
C ARG A 72 -20.90 -6.61 -6.80
N THR A 73 -21.43 -5.81 -7.72
CA THR A 73 -22.19 -6.31 -8.88
C THR A 73 -21.35 -7.25 -9.75
N PHE A 74 -20.13 -6.86 -10.11
CA PHE A 74 -19.28 -7.64 -11.02
C PHE A 74 -18.53 -8.78 -10.30
N ALA A 75 -18.22 -8.60 -9.02
CA ALA A 75 -17.53 -9.57 -8.20
C ALA A 75 -18.37 -10.81 -7.94
N ILE A 76 -19.69 -10.70 -7.78
CA ILE A 76 -20.56 -11.86 -7.52
C ILE A 76 -20.42 -12.89 -8.65
N SER A 77 -20.56 -12.45 -9.91
CA SER A 77 -20.41 -13.32 -11.08
C SER A 77 -18.98 -13.87 -11.20
N ALA A 78 -17.98 -13.06 -10.85
CA ALA A 78 -16.58 -13.45 -10.88
C ALA A 78 -16.23 -14.52 -9.83
N ILE A 79 -16.70 -14.35 -8.60
CA ILE A 79 -16.51 -15.30 -7.48
C ILE A 79 -17.22 -16.62 -7.77
N ALA A 80 -18.40 -16.57 -8.39
CA ALA A 80 -19.14 -17.75 -8.80
C ALA A 80 -18.54 -18.48 -10.02
N GLY A 81 -17.48 -17.93 -10.65
CA GLY A 81 -16.87 -18.50 -11.85
C GLY A 81 -17.72 -18.38 -13.12
N MET A 82 -18.72 -17.49 -13.11
CA MET A 82 -19.70 -17.31 -14.20
C MET A 82 -19.54 -15.99 -14.95
N ALA A 83 -18.50 -15.21 -14.67
CA ALA A 83 -18.32 -13.88 -15.26
C ALA A 83 -18.07 -13.95 -16.76
N ALA A 84 -18.88 -13.21 -17.53
CA ALA A 84 -18.62 -12.96 -18.94
C ALA A 84 -17.39 -12.07 -19.14
N GLN A 85 -16.80 -12.07 -20.35
CA GLN A 85 -15.64 -11.23 -20.65
C GLN A 85 -15.91 -9.73 -20.41
N ASP A 86 -17.12 -9.27 -20.73
CA ASP A 86 -17.52 -7.88 -20.48
C ASP A 86 -17.53 -7.54 -18.99
N ASP A 87 -18.00 -8.45 -18.14
CA ASP A 87 -17.99 -8.26 -16.69
C ASP A 87 -16.57 -8.23 -16.12
N LEU A 88 -15.67 -9.04 -16.68
CA LEU A 88 -14.26 -9.00 -16.33
C LEU A 88 -13.60 -7.69 -16.79
N ALA A 89 -13.96 -7.16 -17.97
CA ALA A 89 -13.47 -5.86 -18.44
C ALA A 89 -13.93 -4.74 -17.51
N ARG A 90 -15.23 -4.72 -17.16
CA ARG A 90 -15.82 -3.79 -16.18
C ARG A 90 -15.16 -3.88 -14.81
N LEU A 91 -14.90 -5.09 -14.33
CA LEU A 91 -14.16 -5.33 -13.08
C LEU A 91 -12.78 -4.68 -13.12
N GLY A 92 -12.05 -4.80 -14.24
CA GLY A 92 -10.75 -4.17 -14.43
C GLY A 92 -10.81 -2.63 -14.34
N SER A 93 -11.84 -2.02 -14.92
CA SER A 93 -12.08 -0.58 -14.83
C SER A 93 -12.42 -0.15 -13.39
N VAL A 94 -13.28 -0.89 -12.69
CA VAL A 94 -13.63 -0.59 -11.29
C VAL A 94 -12.42 -0.71 -10.37
N LEU A 95 -11.59 -1.75 -10.52
CA LEU A 95 -10.37 -1.91 -9.72
C LEU A 95 -9.39 -0.75 -9.93
N LYS A 96 -9.38 -0.15 -11.11
CA LYS A 96 -8.54 1.02 -11.42
C LYS A 96 -8.89 2.25 -10.57
N VAL A 97 -10.17 2.44 -10.24
CA VAL A 97 -10.60 3.51 -9.34
C VAL A 97 -9.93 3.37 -7.97
N PHE A 98 -9.87 2.15 -7.45
CA PHE A 98 -9.28 1.87 -6.15
C PHE A 98 -7.75 1.89 -6.12
N GLU A 99 -7.07 2.02 -7.26
CA GLU A 99 -5.62 2.30 -7.28
C GLU A 99 -5.30 3.74 -6.81
N ALA A 100 -6.31 4.61 -6.70
CA ALA A 100 -6.15 6.01 -6.32
C ALA A 100 -7.13 6.48 -5.24
N VAL A 101 -8.33 5.89 -5.18
CA VAL A 101 -9.39 6.30 -4.25
C VAL A 101 -9.55 5.24 -3.14
N PRO A 102 -9.63 5.64 -1.87
CA PRO A 102 -9.89 4.70 -0.79
C PRO A 102 -11.22 3.95 -0.96
N ALA A 103 -11.20 2.65 -0.69
CA ALA A 103 -12.38 1.81 -0.65
C ALA A 103 -13.04 1.85 0.73
N GLU A 104 -14.36 1.72 0.75
CA GLU A 104 -15.13 1.55 1.99
C GLU A 104 -14.84 0.20 2.67
N PRO A 105 -15.05 0.09 4.00
CA PRO A 105 -14.88 -1.14 4.77
C PRO A 105 -15.37 -2.44 4.10
N GLU A 106 -16.64 -2.51 3.66
CA GLU A 106 -17.15 -3.73 3.02
C GLU A 106 -16.49 -4.00 1.67
N THR A 107 -16.18 -2.95 0.92
CA THR A 107 -15.52 -3.03 -0.38
C THR A 107 -14.09 -3.56 -0.23
N SER A 108 -13.35 -3.13 0.80
CA SER A 108 -12.03 -3.68 1.11
C SER A 108 -12.06 -5.17 1.48
N ARG A 109 -13.07 -5.62 2.24
CA ARG A 109 -13.26 -7.05 2.52
C ARG A 109 -13.54 -7.84 1.24
N LEU A 110 -14.36 -7.29 0.34
CA LEU A 110 -14.64 -7.91 -0.95
C LEU A 110 -13.38 -7.99 -1.83
N LEU A 111 -12.53 -6.95 -1.85
CA LEU A 111 -11.24 -6.97 -2.55
C LEU A 111 -10.33 -8.09 -2.01
N TYR A 112 -10.27 -8.25 -0.69
CA TYR A 112 -9.54 -9.36 -0.07
C TYR A 112 -10.10 -10.72 -0.48
N ALA A 113 -11.42 -10.90 -0.45
CA ALA A 113 -12.07 -12.15 -0.85
C ALA A 113 -11.80 -12.48 -2.32
N LEU A 114 -11.90 -11.49 -3.20
CA LEU A 114 -11.57 -11.63 -4.63
C LEU A 114 -10.14 -12.13 -4.83
N LEU A 115 -9.17 -11.61 -4.08
CA LEU A 115 -7.77 -12.03 -4.13
C LEU A 115 -7.54 -13.50 -3.74
N GLN A 116 -8.46 -14.12 -3.00
CA GLN A 116 -8.42 -15.55 -2.69
C GLN A 116 -9.10 -16.43 -3.74
N CYS A 117 -9.84 -15.85 -4.70
CA CYS A 117 -10.55 -16.63 -5.71
C CYS A 117 -9.61 -17.20 -6.78
N GLU A 118 -9.92 -18.42 -7.25
CA GLU A 118 -9.17 -19.10 -8.32
C GLU A 118 -9.14 -18.33 -9.63
N LEU A 119 -10.12 -17.46 -9.88
CA LEU A 119 -10.16 -16.60 -11.06
C LEU A 119 -8.87 -15.77 -11.21
N PHE A 120 -8.27 -15.30 -10.11
CA PHE A 120 -6.98 -14.60 -10.16
C PHE A 120 -5.76 -15.54 -10.22
N GLY A 121 -5.97 -16.85 -10.13
CA GLY A 121 -4.95 -17.88 -10.40
C GLY A 121 -4.80 -18.20 -11.89
N VAL A 122 -5.71 -17.73 -12.75
CA VAL A 122 -5.64 -17.94 -14.21
C VAL A 122 -4.46 -17.17 -14.79
N ASP A 123 -3.55 -17.88 -15.46
CA ASP A 123 -2.34 -17.30 -16.04
C ASP A 123 -2.62 -16.58 -17.37
N SER A 124 -3.22 -15.39 -17.27
CA SER A 124 -3.41 -14.48 -18.41
C SER A 124 -2.99 -13.07 -18.04
N VAL A 125 -2.43 -12.33 -19.00
CA VAL A 125 -1.98 -10.94 -18.80
C VAL A 125 -3.09 -10.07 -18.20
N THR A 126 -4.33 -10.25 -18.67
CA THR A 126 -5.49 -9.49 -18.20
C THR A 126 -5.85 -9.83 -16.75
N MET A 127 -5.82 -11.12 -16.36
CA MET A 127 -6.09 -11.49 -14.97
C MET A 127 -4.95 -11.11 -14.02
N GLN A 128 -3.70 -11.20 -14.48
CA GLN A 128 -2.53 -10.72 -13.75
C GLN A 128 -2.65 -9.21 -13.47
N ASP A 129 -2.99 -8.40 -14.47
CA ASP A 129 -3.20 -6.96 -14.27
C ASP A 129 -4.34 -6.68 -13.29
N ARG A 130 -5.49 -7.38 -13.38
CA ARG A 130 -6.58 -7.22 -12.41
C ARG A 130 -6.16 -7.62 -10.99
N ARG A 131 -5.42 -8.73 -10.82
CA ARG A 131 -4.87 -9.15 -9.52
C ARG A 131 -3.93 -8.08 -8.96
N ARG A 132 -3.04 -7.54 -9.79
CA ARG A 132 -2.14 -6.42 -9.42
C ARG A 132 -2.93 -5.20 -8.95
N LYS A 133 -3.99 -4.80 -9.68
CA LYS A 133 -4.85 -3.67 -9.28
C LYS A 133 -5.54 -3.93 -7.94
N ALA A 134 -6.08 -5.14 -7.74
CA ALA A 134 -6.71 -5.53 -6.49
C ALA A 134 -5.74 -5.52 -5.30
N LEU A 135 -4.49 -5.95 -5.49
CA LEU A 135 -3.44 -5.86 -4.46
C LEU A 135 -3.14 -4.41 -4.08
N ILE A 136 -3.04 -3.51 -5.07
CA ILE A 136 -2.81 -2.08 -4.82
C ILE A 136 -4.01 -1.46 -4.10
N ALA A 137 -5.23 -1.79 -4.53
CA ALA A 137 -6.46 -1.33 -3.92
C ALA A 137 -6.54 -1.72 -2.43
N LEU A 138 -6.26 -2.99 -2.12
CA LEU A 138 -6.23 -3.48 -0.74
C LEU A 138 -5.09 -2.84 0.07
N ALA A 139 -3.94 -2.59 -0.56
CA ALA A 139 -2.85 -1.87 0.08
C ALA A 139 -3.23 -0.43 0.47
N ILE A 140 -4.04 0.24 -0.35
CA ILE A 140 -4.54 1.60 -0.07
C ILE A 140 -5.59 1.56 1.03
N SER A 141 -6.46 0.55 1.02
CA SER A 141 -7.59 0.43 1.94
C SER A 141 -7.61 -0.96 2.57
N PRO A 142 -6.83 -1.18 3.64
CA PRO A 142 -6.80 -2.47 4.34
C PRO A 142 -8.18 -2.88 4.83
N ALA A 143 -8.53 -4.16 4.69
CA ALA A 143 -9.85 -4.66 5.04
C ALA A 143 -10.08 -4.67 6.57
N PRO A 144 -11.04 -3.88 7.08
CA PRO A 144 -11.30 -3.83 8.52
C PRO A 144 -11.96 -5.13 9.01
N GLY A 145 -11.52 -5.61 10.17
CA GLY A 145 -11.94 -6.90 10.73
C GLY A 145 -11.02 -8.06 10.34
N LEU A 146 -10.08 -7.87 9.41
CA LEU A 146 -8.94 -8.77 9.26
C LEU A 146 -7.79 -8.31 10.15
N SER A 147 -7.04 -9.26 10.68
CA SER A 147 -5.80 -8.94 11.36
C SER A 147 -4.75 -8.42 10.36
N VAL A 148 -3.90 -7.51 10.82
CA VAL A 148 -2.77 -7.02 10.00
C VAL A 148 -1.91 -8.18 9.51
N GLU A 149 -1.75 -9.22 10.34
CA GLU A 149 -0.94 -10.39 10.01
C GLU A 149 -1.54 -11.24 8.89
N GLU A 150 -2.86 -11.39 8.80
CA GLU A 150 -3.52 -12.07 7.67
C GLU A 150 -3.26 -11.34 6.35
N VAL A 151 -3.40 -10.02 6.34
CA VAL A 151 -3.18 -9.22 5.13
C VAL A 151 -1.69 -9.21 4.75
N LEU A 152 -0.78 -9.11 5.73
CA LEU A 152 0.66 -9.27 5.49
C LEU A 152 1.01 -10.65 4.96
N GLY A 153 0.39 -11.71 5.50
CA GLY A 153 0.56 -13.09 5.04
C GLY A 153 0.25 -13.23 3.55
N MET A 154 -0.82 -12.60 3.08
CA MET A 154 -1.12 -12.55 1.64
C MET A 154 -0.03 -11.82 0.86
N PHE A 155 0.35 -10.60 1.25
CA PHE A 155 1.40 -9.88 0.52
C PHE A 155 2.72 -10.66 0.49
N ARG A 156 3.07 -11.41 1.55
CA ARG A 156 4.28 -12.25 1.57
C ARG A 156 4.23 -13.38 0.54
N ARG A 157 3.04 -13.96 0.29
CA ARG A 157 2.88 -14.95 -0.79
C ARG A 157 3.12 -14.32 -2.15
N GLU A 158 2.58 -13.12 -2.38
CA GLU A 158 2.69 -12.41 -3.65
C GLU A 158 4.10 -11.85 -3.94
N LEU A 159 4.95 -11.64 -2.92
CA LEU A 159 6.33 -11.18 -3.12
C LEU A 159 7.17 -12.12 -3.97
N ARG A 160 6.84 -13.42 -4.00
CA ARG A 160 7.60 -14.44 -4.73
C ARG A 160 7.38 -14.38 -6.23
N ASP A 161 6.33 -13.69 -6.67
CA ASP A 161 5.99 -13.54 -8.08
C ASP A 161 6.38 -12.13 -8.54
N SER A 162 7.33 -12.03 -9.47
CA SER A 162 7.84 -10.75 -9.97
C SER A 162 6.74 -9.87 -10.58
N ARG A 163 5.63 -10.46 -11.04
CA ARG A 163 4.46 -9.75 -11.58
C ARG A 163 3.71 -8.96 -10.51
N PHE A 164 3.76 -9.42 -9.26
CA PHE A 164 2.99 -8.86 -8.14
C PHE A 164 3.87 -8.27 -7.03
N ALA A 165 5.16 -8.60 -7.01
CA ALA A 165 6.07 -8.28 -5.93
C ALA A 165 6.12 -6.77 -5.59
N LEU A 166 6.11 -5.88 -6.58
CA LEU A 166 6.07 -4.43 -6.33
C LEU A 166 4.77 -3.96 -5.67
N ALA A 167 3.63 -4.48 -6.13
CA ALA A 167 2.32 -4.15 -5.55
C ALA A 167 2.23 -4.66 -4.11
N ALA A 168 2.65 -5.91 -3.89
CA ALA A 168 2.67 -6.52 -2.57
C ALA A 168 3.65 -5.81 -1.61
N PHE A 169 4.84 -5.46 -2.08
CA PHE A 169 5.81 -4.70 -1.30
C PHE A 169 5.29 -3.30 -0.94
N GLY A 170 4.64 -2.62 -1.88
CA GLY A 170 3.97 -1.35 -1.62
C GLY A 170 2.88 -1.48 -0.55
N GLY A 171 2.14 -2.60 -0.54
CA GLY A 171 1.19 -2.96 0.52
C GLY A 171 1.83 -3.17 1.87
N MET A 172 2.94 -3.92 1.94
CA MET A 172 3.70 -4.07 3.18
C MET A 172 4.22 -2.73 3.69
N CYS A 173 4.76 -1.89 2.82
CA CYS A 173 5.24 -0.56 3.19
C CYS A 173 4.14 0.34 3.78
N ARG A 174 2.87 0.09 3.44
CA ARG A 174 1.71 0.79 4.03
C ARG A 174 1.30 0.19 5.37
N LEU A 175 1.28 -1.13 5.48
CA LEU A 175 0.80 -1.83 6.68
C LEU A 175 1.84 -1.93 7.80
N SER A 176 3.09 -2.23 7.46
CA SER A 176 4.18 -2.45 8.40
C SER A 176 5.52 -2.20 7.73
N LEU A 177 6.10 -1.03 8.00
CA LEU A 177 7.44 -0.68 7.53
C LEU A 177 8.51 -1.65 8.04
N VAL A 178 8.34 -2.17 9.25
CA VAL A 178 9.25 -3.16 9.84
C VAL A 178 9.25 -4.45 9.02
N GLU A 179 8.07 -4.95 8.62
CA GLU A 179 7.99 -6.16 7.80
C GLU A 179 8.52 -5.89 6.39
N ALA A 180 8.20 -4.74 5.80
CA ALA A 180 8.75 -4.35 4.51
C ALA A 180 10.29 -4.30 4.53
N ILE A 181 10.90 -3.73 5.58
CA ILE A 181 12.36 -3.69 5.73
C ILE A 181 12.96 -5.10 5.80
N LYS A 182 12.39 -5.99 6.62
CA LYS A 182 12.86 -7.39 6.74
C LYS A 182 12.84 -8.13 5.40
N ARG A 183 11.85 -7.82 4.55
CA ARG A 183 11.63 -8.47 3.24
C ARG A 183 12.25 -7.72 2.05
N LEU A 184 12.92 -6.58 2.29
CA LEU A 184 13.49 -5.77 1.22
C LEU A 184 14.45 -6.59 0.33
N HIS A 185 15.28 -7.45 0.94
CA HIS A 185 16.22 -8.29 0.21
C HIS A 185 15.52 -9.21 -0.80
N GLU A 186 14.42 -9.85 -0.40
CA GLU A 186 13.64 -10.74 -1.28
C GLU A 186 13.16 -9.99 -2.53
N VAL A 187 12.68 -8.76 -2.34
CA VAL A 187 12.23 -7.91 -3.46
C VAL A 187 13.38 -7.54 -4.38
N LEU A 188 14.54 -7.18 -3.83
CA LEU A 188 15.72 -6.83 -4.63
C LEU A 188 16.28 -8.04 -5.39
N GLU A 189 16.16 -9.24 -4.83
CA GLU A 189 16.52 -10.50 -5.49
C GLU A 189 15.53 -10.87 -6.59
N THR A 190 14.22 -10.77 -6.33
CA THR A 190 13.16 -10.98 -7.34
C THR A 190 13.36 -10.12 -8.58
N PHE A 191 13.90 -8.90 -8.41
CA PHE A 191 14.17 -7.96 -9.50
C PHE A 191 15.64 -7.89 -9.91
N ALA A 192 16.38 -9.00 -9.82
CA ALA A 192 17.83 -8.97 -10.05
C ALA A 192 18.29 -8.41 -11.41
N GLY A 193 17.50 -8.66 -12.46
CA GLY A 193 17.72 -8.12 -13.80
C GLY A 193 16.93 -6.84 -14.13
N HIS A 194 16.22 -6.25 -13.16
CA HIS A 194 15.28 -5.16 -13.40
C HIS A 194 15.56 -3.94 -12.50
N GLU A 195 16.55 -3.14 -12.90
CA GLU A 195 17.04 -1.99 -12.13
C GLU A 195 15.93 -0.96 -11.82
N ALA A 196 15.02 -0.72 -12.76
CA ALA A 196 13.89 0.19 -12.56
C ALA A 196 12.95 -0.30 -11.44
N ALA A 197 12.72 -1.61 -11.34
CA ALA A 197 11.86 -2.20 -10.32
C ALA A 197 12.54 -2.17 -8.93
N ARG A 198 13.83 -2.54 -8.84
CA ARG A 198 14.63 -2.40 -7.62
C ARG A 198 14.61 -0.99 -7.08
N ARG A 199 14.86 -0.02 -7.96
CA ARG A 199 14.80 1.41 -7.67
C ARG A 199 13.43 1.81 -7.16
N LEU A 200 12.36 1.40 -7.82
CA LEU A 200 11.00 1.73 -7.40
C LEU A 200 10.68 1.16 -6.00
N ALA A 201 11.10 -0.07 -5.70
CA ALA A 201 10.95 -0.67 -4.38
C ALA A 201 11.70 0.14 -3.31
N LEU A 202 13.00 0.42 -3.55
CA LEU A 202 13.82 1.22 -2.64
C LEU A 202 13.22 2.60 -2.40
N MET A 203 12.86 3.32 -3.46
CA MET A 203 12.27 4.66 -3.35
C MET A 203 10.93 4.67 -2.64
N THR A 204 10.12 3.62 -2.82
CA THR A 204 8.85 3.46 -2.11
C THR A 204 9.06 3.34 -0.60
N LEU A 205 10.07 2.58 -0.17
CA LEU A 205 10.40 2.42 1.25
C LEU A 205 11.08 3.67 1.82
N ILE A 206 12.09 4.21 1.15
CA ILE A 206 12.88 5.37 1.58
C ILE A 206 11.99 6.57 1.86
N ARG A 207 11.07 6.90 0.95
CA ARG A 207 10.13 8.02 1.15
C ARG A 207 9.27 7.86 2.41
N ARG A 208 8.98 6.63 2.81
CA ARG A 208 8.14 6.34 4.00
C ARG A 208 8.93 6.32 5.31
N ILE A 209 10.24 6.09 5.23
CA ILE A 209 11.13 6.10 6.40
C ILE A 209 12.01 7.35 6.47
N ALA A 210 11.72 8.37 5.64
CA ALA A 210 12.55 9.56 5.46
C ALA A 210 13.02 10.22 6.78
N ASP A 211 12.11 10.30 7.75
CA ASP A 211 12.36 10.89 9.07
C ASP A 211 12.63 9.86 10.19
N ARG A 212 12.75 8.57 9.85
CA ARG A 212 12.86 7.46 10.80
C ARG A 212 14.24 6.83 10.79
N ALA A 213 15.17 7.43 11.52
CA ALA A 213 16.55 6.97 11.63
C ALA A 213 16.68 5.52 12.15
N ASP A 214 15.80 5.12 13.08
CA ASP A 214 15.72 3.75 13.60
C ASP A 214 15.43 2.73 12.51
N LEU A 215 14.48 3.03 11.63
CA LEU A 215 14.13 2.18 10.50
C LEU A 215 15.17 2.22 9.39
N ALA A 216 15.80 3.37 9.15
CA ALA A 216 16.90 3.48 8.20
C ALA A 216 18.12 2.64 8.62
N LEU A 217 18.43 2.59 9.92
CA LEU A 217 19.46 1.71 10.46
C LEU A 217 19.08 0.24 10.26
N CYS A 218 17.84 -0.14 10.59
CA CYS A 218 17.36 -1.50 10.36
C CYS A 218 17.40 -1.90 8.87
N MET A 219 17.05 -0.98 7.96
CA MET A 219 17.17 -1.17 6.52
C MET A 219 18.63 -1.39 6.10
N ARG A 220 19.56 -0.57 6.62
CA ARG A 220 20.99 -0.75 6.38
C ARG A 220 21.46 -2.13 6.83
N ASP A 221 21.13 -2.54 8.06
CA ASP A 221 21.54 -3.84 8.61
C ASP A 221 21.06 -5.01 7.75
N VAL A 222 19.80 -4.95 7.26
CA VAL A 222 19.27 -5.96 6.33
C VAL A 222 20.04 -5.94 5.00
N LEU A 223 20.31 -4.76 4.43
CA LEU A 223 21.04 -4.66 3.17
C LEU A 223 22.48 -5.15 3.29
N GLU A 224 23.18 -4.80 4.39
CA GLU A 224 24.55 -5.27 4.66
C GLU A 224 24.60 -6.79 4.86
N LYS A 225 23.69 -7.33 5.68
CA LYS A 225 23.59 -8.77 5.93
C LYS A 225 23.43 -9.58 4.64
N HIS A 226 22.76 -9.02 3.64
CA HIS A 226 22.49 -9.69 2.37
C HIS A 226 23.44 -9.23 1.23
N GLY A 227 24.44 -8.39 1.51
CA GLY A 227 25.38 -7.90 0.49
C GLY A 227 24.75 -6.98 -0.57
N LEU A 228 23.64 -6.33 -0.25
CA LEU A 228 22.85 -5.49 -1.15
C LEU A 228 23.01 -3.98 -0.91
N ILE A 229 23.85 -3.57 0.06
CA ILE A 229 24.03 -2.16 0.40
C ILE A 229 24.54 -1.34 -0.79
N ASP A 230 25.51 -1.86 -1.55
CA ASP A 230 26.05 -1.16 -2.71
C ASP A 230 25.03 -1.10 -3.86
N VAL A 231 24.15 -2.10 -3.98
CA VAL A 231 23.04 -2.07 -4.94
C VAL A 231 22.11 -0.92 -4.57
N ALA A 232 21.72 -0.81 -3.31
CA ALA A 232 20.85 0.25 -2.85
C ALA A 232 21.46 1.65 -3.04
N ILE A 233 22.74 1.83 -2.69
CA ILE A 233 23.48 3.08 -2.88
C ILE A 233 23.50 3.47 -4.36
N ARG A 234 23.96 2.59 -5.26
CA ARG A 234 24.00 2.89 -6.71
C ARG A 234 22.63 3.19 -7.30
N SER A 235 21.60 2.44 -6.91
CA SER A 235 20.23 2.69 -7.37
C SER A 235 19.73 4.06 -6.93
N MET A 236 20.16 4.57 -5.76
CA MET A 236 19.82 5.92 -5.29
C MET A 236 20.62 7.02 -6.00
N GLU A 237 21.94 6.84 -6.16
CA GLU A 237 22.81 7.83 -6.84
C GLU A 237 22.33 8.14 -8.25
N ALA A 238 21.89 7.12 -8.99
CA ALA A 238 21.38 7.25 -10.34
C ALA A 238 20.13 8.15 -10.47
N ASN A 239 19.48 8.54 -9.37
CA ASN A 239 18.28 9.39 -9.36
C ASN A 239 18.49 10.74 -8.64
N GLY A 240 19.72 10.99 -8.17
CA GLY A 240 19.96 12.00 -7.15
C GLY A 240 19.54 11.48 -5.77
N VAL A 241 20.31 11.87 -4.74
CA VAL A 241 19.90 11.65 -3.36
C VAL A 241 18.49 12.20 -3.18
N PRO A 242 17.53 11.43 -2.64
CA PRO A 242 16.20 11.98 -2.43
C PRO A 242 16.35 13.19 -1.51
N GLU A 243 16.08 14.39 -2.04
CA GLU A 243 16.06 15.63 -1.25
C GLU A 243 15.08 15.51 -0.07
N SER A 244 14.08 14.64 -0.24
CA SER A 244 13.09 14.28 0.76
C SER A 244 13.60 13.35 1.88
N ALA A 245 14.79 12.73 1.77
CA ALA A 245 15.27 11.76 2.76
C ALA A 245 16.81 11.79 3.00
N PRO A 246 17.42 12.96 3.30
CA PRO A 246 18.87 13.09 3.46
C PRO A 246 19.41 12.26 4.64
N LYS A 247 18.64 12.10 5.72
CA LYS A 247 19.04 11.28 6.88
C LYS A 247 19.20 9.80 6.52
N VAL A 248 18.26 9.27 5.73
CA VAL A 248 18.32 7.89 5.27
C VAL A 248 19.56 7.67 4.42
N TRP A 249 19.86 8.63 3.54
CA TRP A 249 21.07 8.60 2.73
C TRP A 249 22.37 8.60 3.56
N ASP A 250 22.49 9.50 4.53
CA ASP A 250 23.69 9.54 5.40
C ASP A 250 23.86 8.25 6.20
N ILE A 251 22.75 7.64 6.62
CA ILE A 251 22.76 6.35 7.31
C ILE A 251 23.19 5.24 6.37
N LEU A 252 22.66 5.15 5.15
CA LEU A 252 23.05 4.09 4.19
C LEU A 252 24.52 4.19 3.79
N THR A 253 25.02 5.41 3.55
CA THR A 253 26.43 5.66 3.18
C THR A 253 27.41 5.59 4.34
N GLY A 254 26.93 5.64 5.60
CA GLY A 254 27.77 5.57 6.80
C GLY A 254 28.45 6.89 7.18
N ASN A 255 27.99 8.01 6.61
CA ASN A 255 28.48 9.34 6.94
C ASN A 255 28.20 9.71 8.41
N GLN A 256 27.11 9.21 9.02
CA GLN A 256 26.81 9.43 10.44
C GLN A 256 27.61 8.52 11.40
N ILE A 257 28.10 7.37 10.93
CA ILE A 257 28.85 6.43 11.79
C ILE A 257 30.28 6.97 12.04
N ARG A 258 30.80 7.79 11.10
CA ARG A 258 32.12 8.43 11.21
C ARG A 258 32.15 9.67 12.11
N SER A 259 30.99 10.21 12.51
CA SER A 259 30.89 11.41 13.36
C SER A 259 30.65 11.11 14.84
N ARG A 260 30.71 9.85 15.30
CA ARG A 260 30.84 9.57 16.75
C ARG A 260 32.19 10.11 17.23
N PRO A 261 32.23 11.10 18.14
CA PRO A 261 33.49 11.47 18.77
C PRO A 261 33.97 10.24 19.54
N LYS A 262 35.23 9.85 19.31
CA LYS A 262 35.97 8.93 20.17
C LYS A 262 35.88 9.46 21.59
N SER A 263 34.92 8.98 22.37
CA SER A 263 34.80 9.34 23.77
C SER A 263 36.03 8.75 24.46
N ALA A 264 36.84 9.68 24.94
CA ALA A 264 38.06 9.53 25.71
C ALA A 264 38.17 8.24 26.53
N LYS A 265 39.36 7.64 26.46
CA LYS A 265 39.97 6.83 27.53
C LYS A 265 39.60 7.44 28.90
N ARG A 266 38.64 6.85 29.61
CA ARG A 266 38.52 7.05 31.06
C ARG A 266 39.62 6.24 31.71
N ARG A 267 40.59 6.96 32.28
CA ARG A 267 41.54 6.43 33.25
C ARG A 267 40.75 5.88 34.44
N SER A 268 41.14 4.68 34.90
CA SER A 268 40.80 4.17 36.23
C SER A 268 41.25 5.16 37.30
N PRO A 269 40.55 5.16 38.45
CA PRO A 269 41.27 5.06 39.71
C PRO A 269 40.71 3.94 40.59
N ASP A 270 41.66 3.27 41.24
CA ASP A 270 41.49 2.23 42.24
C ASP A 270 40.79 2.72 43.53
N HIS A 271 40.20 1.74 44.22
CA HIS A 271 39.91 1.63 45.68
C HIS A 271 38.65 2.30 46.29
N ALA A 272 37.56 1.52 46.33
CA ALA A 272 36.80 0.99 47.50
C ALA A 272 36.92 1.71 48.89
N PRO A 273 35.87 1.73 49.76
CA PRO A 273 35.19 0.50 50.22
C PRO A 273 33.67 0.53 50.47
N ALA A 274 33.19 -0.68 50.77
CA ALA A 274 31.83 -1.15 50.94
C ALA A 274 30.97 -0.48 52.03
N GLN A 275 29.67 -0.36 51.77
CA GLN A 275 28.63 -0.45 52.80
C GLN A 275 27.45 -1.31 52.29
N ARG A 276 27.10 -2.30 53.12
CA ARG A 276 25.94 -3.19 53.04
C ARG A 276 24.69 -2.49 53.58
N ILE A 277 23.55 -3.21 53.45
CA ILE A 277 22.25 -3.08 54.16
C ILE A 277 21.23 -2.27 53.33
N ALA A 278 19.99 -2.70 53.02
CA ALA A 278 19.18 -3.84 53.42
C ALA A 278 18.07 -4.11 52.38
N ASP A 279 17.54 -5.32 52.49
CA ASP A 279 16.25 -5.83 52.00
C ASP A 279 15.09 -4.83 52.01
N SER A 280 14.26 -4.87 50.97
CA SER A 280 12.81 -5.11 51.10
C SER A 280 12.13 -5.13 49.73
N SER A 281 11.94 -6.35 49.22
CA SER A 281 10.84 -6.64 48.30
C SER A 281 9.55 -6.83 49.13
N PRO A 282 8.39 -6.41 48.61
CA PRO A 282 7.33 -7.39 48.57
C PRO A 282 6.49 -7.37 47.28
N ARG A 283 6.41 -8.57 46.70
CA ARG A 283 5.19 -9.27 46.23
C ARG A 283 4.22 -8.55 45.29
N ALA A 284 4.26 -9.04 44.06
CA ALA A 284 3.15 -9.62 43.30
C ALA A 284 1.75 -9.60 43.97
N LYS A 285 0.79 -9.03 43.24
CA LYS A 285 -0.60 -9.52 43.23
C LYS A 285 -1.01 -9.80 41.80
N ALA A 286 -1.26 -11.09 41.55
CA ALA A 286 -2.01 -11.59 40.42
C ALA A 286 -3.44 -11.02 40.45
N TYR A 287 -3.97 -10.65 39.28
CA TYR A 287 -5.41 -10.59 39.08
C TYR A 287 -5.82 -11.73 38.16
N GLN A 288 -6.77 -12.49 38.68
CA GLN A 288 -7.34 -13.69 38.10
C GLN A 288 -8.28 -13.36 36.95
N VAL A 289 -8.29 -14.31 36.03
CA VAL A 289 -9.26 -14.62 34.99
C VAL A 289 -10.66 -14.78 35.58
N THR A 290 -11.66 -14.14 34.98
CA THR A 290 -13.06 -14.60 35.01
C THR A 290 -13.76 -14.28 33.68
N GLU A 291 -13.79 -15.23 32.76
CA GLU A 291 -15.01 -15.63 32.03
C GLU A 291 -15.71 -16.71 32.89
N PRO A 292 -17.03 -16.99 32.81
CA PRO A 292 -17.83 -17.07 31.57
C PRO A 292 -19.30 -16.60 31.67
N LEU A 293 -20.00 -16.48 30.53
CA LEU A 293 -21.23 -17.24 30.21
C LEU A 293 -21.99 -16.64 29.01
N MET A 294 -22.22 -17.53 28.03
CA MET A 294 -23.29 -17.47 27.05
C MET A 294 -24.65 -17.16 27.69
N LYS A 295 -25.50 -16.42 26.97
CA LYS A 295 -26.87 -16.85 26.66
C LYS A 295 -27.44 -16.12 25.45
N ALA A 296 -28.11 -16.91 24.63
CA ALA A 296 -28.82 -16.55 23.41
C ALA A 296 -30.06 -15.71 23.68
N ALA A 297 -30.37 -14.84 22.71
CA ALA A 297 -31.71 -14.49 22.24
C ALA A 297 -31.58 -14.13 20.75
#